data_AF-A0A832GSG3-F1
#
_entry.id   AF-A0A832GSG3-F1
#
_cell.length_a   1.000
_cell.length_b   1.000
_cell.length_c   1.000
_cell.angle_alpha   90.00
_cell.angle_beta   90.00
_cell.angle_gamma   90.00
#
_symmetry.space_group_name_H-M   'P 1'
#
loop_
_entity.id
_entity.type
_entity.pdbx_description
1 polymer ?
#
loop_
_entity_poly.entity_id
_entity_poly.type
_entity_poly.pdbx_seq_one_letter_code
_entity_poly.pdbx_strand_id
1 'polypeptide(L)'
;MKGNRDVKFIIYQVLYIFVVCVIALKGANLDLSEVISKDNVVKKEYADSLKAYIDSILALGLVPKIEIDTSMIPAEEYEKLKMQLSQMQLQVQSITPQISQIQQQQPQIEQRIEQQPEIKREEGKEQIIEVQVPKFTQYLSYTIKNPYSATLTVLGDGSVLATISPGASANIKLSDQKSITYKVGNSTGSSSTAPKPPPKVSMQRLAPSGDGVSLRTIQSQVGYRISIDDPAPDQLKVKFSGPVVVKQSGNTFDVTLNFLNSKSQFDNYTDNKDAPYTISFNVTITDAAGQSVTRTGQFSFSDW
;
A
#
# COMPACT_ATOMS: atom_id res chain seq x y z
N MET A 1 -18.69 40.75 11.98
CA MET A 1 -17.61 40.16 11.13
C MET A 1 -18.18 39.57 9.82
N LYS A 2 -18.81 40.37 8.94
CA LYS A 2 -19.40 39.88 7.67
C LYS A 2 -18.50 40.05 6.43
N GLY A 3 -17.48 40.94 6.45
CA GLY A 3 -16.65 41.25 5.28
C GLY A 3 -15.62 40.19 4.85
N ASN A 4 -15.14 39.34 5.76
CA ASN A 4 -14.06 38.39 5.43
C ASN A 4 -14.51 37.12 4.70
N ARG A 5 -15.81 36.80 4.64
CA ARG A 5 -16.32 35.68 3.83
C ARG A 5 -16.48 36.07 2.36
N ASP A 6 -16.95 37.29 2.08
CA ASP A 6 -17.18 37.75 0.71
C ASP A 6 -15.87 37.88 -0.06
N VAL A 7 -14.80 38.36 0.59
CA VAL A 7 -13.48 38.48 -0.06
C VAL A 7 -12.93 37.12 -0.49
N LYS A 8 -13.07 36.08 0.35
CA LYS A 8 -12.64 34.72 -0.01
C LYS A 8 -13.49 34.15 -1.14
N PHE A 9 -14.81 34.38 -1.13
CA PHE A 9 -15.71 33.89 -2.17
C PHE A 9 -15.42 34.54 -3.53
N ILE A 10 -15.16 35.85 -3.54
CA ILE A 10 -14.76 36.61 -4.73
C ILE A 10 -13.42 36.09 -5.27
N ILE A 11 -12.43 35.85 -4.41
CA ILE A 11 -11.13 35.29 -4.83
C ILE A 11 -11.31 33.92 -5.50
N TYR A 12 -12.13 33.04 -4.93
CA TYR A 12 -12.37 31.72 -5.53
C TYR A 12 -13.11 31.80 -6.87
N GLN A 13 -14.08 32.70 -7.02
CA GLN A 13 -14.78 32.90 -8.30
C GLN A 13 -13.85 33.45 -9.39
N VAL A 14 -12.99 34.42 -9.04
CA VAL A 14 -12.02 34.99 -9.99
C VAL A 14 -10.98 33.95 -10.40
N LEU A 15 -10.49 33.14 -9.46
CA LEU A 15 -9.53 32.08 -9.77
C LEU A 15 -10.15 31.01 -10.69
N TYR A 16 -11.41 30.66 -10.47
CA TYR A 16 -12.14 29.69 -11.30
C TYR A 16 -12.30 30.20 -12.75
N ILE A 17 -12.73 31.45 -12.92
CA ILE A 17 -12.86 32.08 -14.25
C ILE A 17 -11.50 32.16 -14.95
N PHE A 18 -10.44 32.49 -14.21
CA PHE A 18 -9.10 32.57 -14.77
C PHE A 18 -8.60 31.22 -15.29
N VAL A 19 -8.80 30.14 -14.52
CA VAL A 19 -8.41 28.78 -14.93
C VAL A 19 -9.19 28.34 -16.18
N VAL A 20 -10.50 28.61 -16.25
CA VAL A 20 -11.32 28.28 -17.42
C VAL A 20 -10.85 29.05 -18.66
N CYS A 21 -10.54 30.34 -18.54
CA CYS A 21 -10.00 31.14 -19.65
C CYS A 21 -8.63 30.62 -20.14
N VAL A 22 -7.74 30.21 -19.24
CA VAL A 22 -6.43 29.64 -19.61
C VAL A 22 -6.59 28.30 -20.34
N ILE A 23 -7.55 27.46 -19.93
CA ILE A 23 -7.82 26.18 -20.58
C ILE A 23 -8.45 26.40 -21.97
N ALA A 24 -9.37 27.37 -22.09
CA ALA A 24 -9.99 27.74 -23.36
C ALA A 24 -8.97 28.37 -24.35
N LEU A 25 -8.07 29.25 -23.87
CA LEU A 25 -6.99 29.84 -24.68
C LEU A 25 -5.98 28.79 -25.18
N LYS A 26 -5.82 27.68 -24.45
CA LYS A 26 -4.99 26.54 -24.88
C LYS A 26 -5.69 25.63 -25.89
N GLY A 27 -6.88 25.99 -26.38
CA GLY A 27 -7.59 25.27 -27.44
C GLY A 27 -8.26 23.98 -27.00
N ALA A 28 -8.45 23.77 -25.70
CA ALA A 28 -9.24 22.63 -25.22
C ALA A 28 -10.73 22.91 -25.45
N ASN A 29 -11.39 22.05 -26.25
CA ASN A 29 -12.83 22.08 -26.45
C ASN A 29 -13.51 21.65 -25.14
N LEU A 30 -13.97 22.61 -24.35
CA LEU A 30 -14.62 22.37 -23.07
C LEU A 30 -16.13 22.21 -23.28
N ASP A 31 -16.60 20.97 -23.34
CA ASP A 31 -18.03 20.68 -23.34
C ASP A 31 -18.57 20.79 -21.89
N LEU A 32 -19.28 21.88 -21.60
CA LEU A 32 -19.84 22.18 -20.29
C LEU A 32 -21.25 21.59 -20.08
N SER A 33 -21.75 20.80 -21.04
CA SER A 33 -23.10 20.23 -20.95
C SER A 33 -23.22 19.10 -19.93
N GLU A 34 -22.11 18.48 -19.51
CA GLU A 34 -22.10 17.38 -18.56
C GLU A 34 -21.33 17.74 -17.27
N VAL A 35 -21.89 18.64 -16.46
CA VAL A 35 -21.39 18.87 -15.09
C VAL A 35 -21.90 17.75 -14.19
N ILE A 36 -21.20 16.62 -14.20
CA ILE A 36 -21.51 15.49 -13.32
C ILE A 36 -21.03 15.82 -11.90
N SER A 37 -21.93 15.72 -10.93
CA SER A 37 -21.63 15.91 -9.50
C SER A 37 -20.57 14.91 -9.03
N LYS A 38 -19.61 15.38 -8.20
CA LYS A 38 -18.46 14.59 -7.69
C LYS A 38 -18.81 13.19 -7.16
N ASP A 39 -20.00 13.03 -6.57
CA ASP A 39 -20.43 11.76 -5.98
C ASP A 39 -20.69 10.64 -7.00
N ASN A 40 -20.97 10.98 -8.27
CA ASN A 40 -21.21 10.00 -9.33
C ASN A 40 -19.93 9.57 -10.06
N VAL A 41 -18.93 10.44 -10.14
CA VAL A 41 -17.64 10.13 -10.80
C VAL A 41 -16.90 9.03 -10.03
N VAL A 42 -16.90 9.17 -8.70
CA VAL A 42 -16.26 8.22 -7.77
C VAL A 42 -16.92 6.83 -7.87
N LYS A 43 -18.26 6.75 -7.93
CA LYS A 43 -18.99 5.48 -8.02
C LYS A 43 -18.73 4.73 -9.34
N LYS A 44 -18.57 5.46 -10.45
CA LYS A 44 -18.35 4.86 -11.78
C LYS A 44 -16.95 4.24 -11.88
N GLU A 45 -15.94 4.91 -11.32
CA GLU A 45 -14.55 4.44 -11.32
C GLU A 45 -14.35 3.16 -10.47
N TYR A 46 -15.02 3.07 -9.31
CA TYR A 46 -15.00 1.85 -8.49
C TYR A 46 -15.76 0.68 -9.14
N ALA A 47 -16.89 0.95 -9.80
CA ALA A 47 -17.68 -0.08 -10.48
C ALA A 47 -16.93 -0.68 -11.68
N ASP A 48 -16.28 0.15 -12.49
CA ASP A 48 -15.48 -0.32 -13.63
C ASP A 48 -14.22 -1.07 -13.18
N SER A 49 -13.59 -0.64 -12.08
CA SER A 49 -12.42 -1.33 -11.50
C SER A 49 -12.79 -2.71 -10.92
N LEU A 50 -13.92 -2.81 -10.21
CA LEU A 50 -14.43 -4.08 -9.68
C LEU A 50 -14.87 -5.03 -10.79
N LYS A 51 -15.51 -4.50 -11.83
CA LYS A 51 -15.92 -5.28 -12.99
C LYS A 51 -14.72 -5.83 -13.76
N ALA A 52 -13.71 -5.00 -14.02
CA ALA A 52 -12.47 -5.44 -14.66
C ALA A 52 -11.74 -6.52 -13.84
N TYR A 53 -11.78 -6.40 -12.51
CA TYR A 53 -11.21 -7.39 -11.60
C TYR A 53 -11.99 -8.71 -11.59
N ILE A 54 -13.33 -8.66 -11.57
CA ILE A 54 -14.20 -9.85 -11.62
C ILE A 54 -14.09 -10.55 -12.99
N ASP A 55 -14.10 -9.79 -14.09
CA ASP A 55 -13.92 -10.34 -15.44
C ASP A 55 -12.54 -11.00 -15.59
N SER A 56 -11.51 -10.43 -14.98
CA SER A 56 -10.17 -11.03 -14.93
C SER A 56 -10.13 -12.32 -14.11
N ILE A 57 -10.85 -12.40 -12.99
CA ILE A 57 -10.94 -13.60 -12.16
C ILE A 57 -11.74 -14.72 -12.85
N LEU A 58 -12.81 -14.38 -13.56
CA LEU A 58 -13.62 -15.33 -14.32
C LEU A 58 -12.87 -15.86 -15.55
N ALA A 59 -12.10 -15.01 -16.24
CA ALA A 59 -11.22 -15.43 -17.35
C ALA A 59 -10.11 -16.41 -16.90
N LEU A 60 -9.79 -16.43 -15.60
CA LEU A 60 -8.85 -17.37 -14.98
C LEU A 60 -9.50 -18.70 -14.52
N GLY A 61 -10.80 -18.89 -14.76
CA GLY A 61 -11.52 -20.13 -14.44
C GLY A 61 -11.75 -20.38 -12.94
N LEU A 62 -11.57 -19.36 -12.10
CA LEU A 62 -11.79 -19.43 -10.65
C LEU A 62 -13.21 -18.96 -10.33
N VAL A 63 -13.97 -19.76 -9.55
CA VAL A 63 -15.28 -19.34 -9.01
C VAL A 63 -15.03 -18.60 -7.69
N PRO A 64 -15.20 -17.26 -7.62
CA PRO A 64 -14.95 -16.53 -6.39
C PRO A 64 -16.00 -16.90 -5.33
N LYS A 65 -15.55 -17.38 -4.18
CA LYS A 65 -16.39 -17.51 -2.98
C LYS A 65 -16.36 -16.16 -2.24
N ILE A 66 -17.43 -15.39 -2.35
CA ILE A 66 -17.55 -14.09 -1.69
C ILE A 66 -18.19 -14.32 -0.32
N GLU A 67 -17.42 -14.11 0.74
CA GLU A 67 -17.92 -14.07 2.12
C GLU A 67 -17.80 -12.61 2.62
N ILE A 68 -18.93 -12.02 3.02
CA ILE A 68 -19.02 -10.64 3.50
C ILE A 68 -19.14 -10.68 5.02
N ASP A 69 -18.28 -9.93 5.72
CA ASP A 69 -18.42 -9.70 7.17
C ASP A 69 -19.57 -8.70 7.40
N THR A 70 -20.64 -9.18 8.02
CA THR A 70 -21.92 -8.46 8.17
C THR A 70 -22.08 -7.76 9.52
N SER A 71 -21.00 -7.49 10.24
CA SER A 71 -21.08 -6.90 11.59
C SER A 71 -21.56 -5.44 11.66
N MET A 72 -21.72 -4.73 10.52
CA MET A 72 -22.09 -3.30 10.51
C MET A 72 -23.13 -2.87 9.45
N ILE A 73 -24.10 -3.71 9.07
CA ILE A 73 -25.17 -3.31 8.14
C ILE A 73 -26.54 -3.29 8.86
N PRO A 74 -27.32 -2.20 8.81
CA PRO A 74 -28.68 -2.15 9.35
C PRO A 74 -29.58 -3.22 8.70
N ALA A 75 -30.38 -3.90 9.51
CA ALA A 75 -31.10 -5.13 9.14
C ALA A 75 -32.00 -5.04 7.89
N GLU A 76 -32.48 -3.86 7.52
CA GLU A 76 -33.35 -3.66 6.33
C GLU A 76 -32.58 -3.68 4.99
N GLU A 77 -31.30 -3.30 4.98
CA GLU A 77 -30.46 -3.37 3.76
C GLU A 77 -29.91 -4.78 3.52
N TYR A 78 -29.77 -5.56 4.59
CA TYR A 78 -29.32 -6.96 4.54
C TYR A 78 -30.28 -7.86 3.75
N GLU A 79 -31.59 -7.74 3.97
CA GLU A 79 -32.59 -8.57 3.27
C GLU A 79 -32.66 -8.24 1.77
N LYS A 80 -32.53 -6.95 1.40
CA LYS A 80 -32.43 -6.56 -0.02
C LYS A 80 -31.17 -7.12 -0.67
N LEU A 81 -30.04 -7.04 0.00
CA LEU A 81 -28.76 -7.55 -0.51
C LEU A 81 -28.78 -9.08 -0.67
N LYS A 82 -29.39 -9.79 0.28
CA LYS A 82 -29.54 -11.25 0.27
C LYS A 82 -30.44 -11.72 -0.87
N MET A 83 -31.52 -10.98 -1.14
CA MET A 83 -32.42 -11.23 -2.25
C MET A 83 -31.77 -10.96 -3.61
N GLN A 84 -30.96 -9.90 -3.73
CA GLN A 84 -30.16 -9.62 -4.93
C GLN A 84 -29.09 -10.69 -5.19
N LEU A 85 -28.42 -11.16 -4.13
CA LEU A 85 -27.43 -12.24 -4.22
C LEU A 85 -28.05 -13.58 -4.63
N SER A 86 -29.26 -13.88 -4.11
CA SER A 86 -30.02 -15.06 -4.53
C SER A 86 -30.42 -14.98 -6.01
N GLN A 87 -30.85 -13.82 -6.49
CA GLN A 87 -31.16 -13.63 -7.92
C GLN A 87 -29.92 -13.76 -8.82
N MET A 88 -28.76 -13.24 -8.39
CA MET A 88 -27.51 -13.41 -9.15
C MET A 88 -27.04 -14.88 -9.16
N GLN A 89 -27.16 -15.61 -8.05
CA GLN A 89 -26.80 -17.05 -8.02
C GLN A 89 -27.71 -17.88 -8.93
N LEU A 90 -29.00 -17.55 -9.03
CA LEU A 90 -29.93 -18.20 -9.96
C LEU A 90 -29.58 -17.87 -11.43
N GLN A 91 -29.13 -16.66 -11.74
CA GLN A 91 -28.63 -16.32 -13.09
C GLN A 91 -27.35 -17.09 -13.44
N VAL A 92 -26.41 -17.27 -12.51
CA VAL A 92 -25.17 -18.03 -12.73
C VAL A 92 -25.45 -19.53 -12.94
N GLN A 93 -26.43 -20.11 -12.25
CA GLN A 93 -26.85 -21.51 -12.48
C GLN A 93 -27.57 -21.73 -13.82
N SER A 94 -28.17 -20.69 -14.41
CA SER A 94 -28.83 -20.78 -15.72
C SER A 94 -27.86 -20.78 -16.92
N ILE A 95 -26.58 -20.43 -16.70
CA ILE A 95 -25.54 -20.39 -17.74
C ILE A 95 -24.74 -21.72 -17.79
N THR A 96 -24.80 -22.53 -16.73
CA THR A 96 -24.07 -23.80 -16.63
C THR A 96 -24.58 -24.97 -17.50
N PRO A 97 -25.84 -25.02 -18.01
CA PRO A 97 -26.25 -26.14 -18.88
C PRO A 97 -25.84 -26.02 -20.35
N GLN A 98 -25.35 -24.87 -20.84
CA GLN A 98 -25.10 -24.67 -22.27
C GLN A 98 -23.76 -25.23 -22.79
N ILE A 99 -22.87 -25.71 -21.91
CA ILE A 99 -21.61 -26.38 -22.33
C ILE A 99 -21.82 -27.89 -22.54
N SER A 100 -22.90 -28.48 -22.00
CA SER A 100 -23.15 -29.94 -22.11
C SER A 100 -23.89 -30.37 -23.39
N GLN A 101 -24.27 -29.45 -24.28
CA GLN A 101 -25.04 -29.77 -25.49
C GLN A 101 -24.29 -29.59 -26.83
N ILE A 102 -23.02 -29.13 -26.84
CA ILE A 102 -22.23 -29.02 -28.08
C ILE A 102 -21.43 -30.32 -28.39
N GLN A 103 -21.47 -31.33 -27.51
CA GLN A 103 -20.78 -32.61 -27.73
C GLN A 103 -21.60 -33.70 -28.46
N GLN A 104 -22.83 -33.44 -28.93
CA GLN A 104 -23.68 -34.52 -29.49
C GLN A 104 -24.05 -34.41 -30.97
N GLN A 105 -23.47 -33.50 -31.76
CA GLN A 105 -23.73 -33.50 -33.20
C GLN A 105 -22.48 -33.24 -34.02
N GLN A 106 -21.72 -34.31 -34.29
CA GLN A 106 -21.20 -34.57 -35.64
C GLN A 106 -20.90 -36.08 -35.82
N PRO A 107 -21.13 -36.62 -37.03
CA PRO A 107 -21.31 -38.04 -37.29
C PRO A 107 -20.00 -38.85 -37.27
N GLN A 108 -20.16 -40.15 -37.02
CA GLN A 108 -19.11 -41.16 -37.09
C GLN A 108 -18.37 -41.13 -38.43
N ILE A 109 -17.04 -41.04 -38.39
CA ILE A 109 -16.17 -41.39 -39.51
C ILE A 109 -15.13 -42.39 -39.01
N GLU A 110 -15.02 -43.45 -39.80
CA GLU A 110 -14.27 -44.68 -39.59
C GLU A 110 -12.75 -44.49 -39.48
N GLN A 111 -12.13 -45.50 -38.89
CA GLN A 111 -10.71 -45.70 -38.70
C GLN A 111 -9.89 -45.51 -39.99
N ARG A 112 -8.88 -44.63 -39.96
CA ARG A 112 -7.69 -44.77 -40.80
C ARG A 112 -6.48 -44.19 -40.07
N ILE A 113 -5.51 -45.07 -39.80
CA ILE A 113 -4.19 -44.74 -39.27
C ILE A 113 -3.43 -44.01 -40.38
N GLU A 114 -3.15 -42.72 -40.21
CA GLU A 114 -2.25 -41.95 -41.09
C GLU A 114 -1.54 -40.85 -40.28
N GLN A 115 -0.26 -41.12 -39.98
CA GLN A 115 0.91 -40.25 -39.77
C GLN A 115 0.75 -38.89 -39.04
N GLN A 116 1.53 -38.73 -37.96
CA GLN A 116 1.85 -37.45 -37.32
C GLN A 116 2.31 -36.41 -38.36
N PRO A 117 1.74 -35.19 -38.40
CA PRO A 117 2.40 -34.07 -39.05
C PRO A 117 3.51 -33.57 -38.12
N GLU A 118 4.73 -33.72 -38.61
CA GLU A 118 5.96 -33.12 -38.11
C GLU A 118 5.77 -31.60 -37.97
N ILE A 119 5.69 -31.10 -36.73
CA ILE A 119 5.66 -29.67 -36.45
C ILE A 119 7.04 -29.13 -36.77
N LYS A 120 7.19 -28.49 -37.94
CA LYS A 120 8.35 -27.66 -38.26
C LYS A 120 8.46 -26.57 -37.19
N ARG A 121 9.57 -26.61 -36.45
CA ARG A 121 10.00 -25.52 -35.56
C ARG A 121 10.30 -24.30 -36.42
N GLU A 122 9.54 -23.23 -36.24
CA GLU A 122 10.04 -21.90 -36.58
C GLU A 122 11.04 -21.49 -35.49
N GLU A 123 12.32 -21.60 -35.84
CA GLU A 123 13.43 -21.06 -35.07
C GLU A 123 13.36 -19.53 -35.06
N GLY A 124 13.59 -18.91 -33.90
CA GLY A 124 14.08 -17.53 -33.86
C GLY A 124 13.20 -16.43 -33.27
N LYS A 125 12.20 -16.74 -32.42
CA LYS A 125 11.61 -15.72 -31.54
C LYS A 125 11.61 -16.19 -30.10
N GLU A 126 12.47 -15.57 -29.29
CA GLU A 126 12.40 -15.67 -27.83
C GLU A 126 10.95 -15.37 -27.41
N GLN A 127 10.26 -16.37 -26.87
CA GLN A 127 8.98 -16.14 -26.20
C GLN A 127 9.29 -15.37 -24.93
N ILE A 128 9.15 -14.05 -25.01
CA ILE A 128 9.17 -13.17 -23.86
C ILE A 128 8.06 -13.65 -22.94
N ILE A 129 8.45 -14.21 -21.79
CA ILE A 129 7.50 -14.57 -20.76
C ILE A 129 6.98 -13.25 -20.19
N GLU A 130 5.83 -12.78 -20.65
CA GLU A 130 5.14 -11.65 -20.03
C GLU A 130 4.45 -12.15 -18.75
N VAL A 131 5.26 -12.53 -17.77
CA VAL A 131 4.79 -12.62 -16.40
C VAL A 131 4.43 -11.18 -16.03
N GLN A 132 3.15 -10.88 -15.74
CA GLN A 132 2.81 -9.66 -15.01
C GLN A 132 3.43 -9.76 -13.63
N VAL A 133 4.73 -9.46 -13.53
CA VAL A 133 5.45 -9.50 -12.27
C VAL A 133 5.18 -8.19 -11.56
N PRO A 134 4.69 -8.20 -10.31
CA PRO A 134 4.59 -6.98 -9.52
C PRO A 134 5.93 -6.25 -9.51
N LYS A 135 5.90 -4.91 -9.55
CA LYS A 135 7.10 -4.11 -9.36
C LYS A 135 7.75 -4.49 -8.03
N PHE A 136 8.93 -5.10 -8.09
CA PHE A 136 9.68 -5.46 -6.90
C PHE A 136 10.26 -4.23 -6.25
N THR A 137 10.34 -4.26 -4.93
CA THR A 137 11.04 -3.27 -4.12
C THR A 137 12.13 -3.99 -3.35
N GLN A 138 13.33 -3.42 -3.36
CA GLN A 138 14.48 -3.94 -2.62
C GLN A 138 14.16 -4.12 -1.13
N TYR A 139 14.82 -5.08 -0.48
CA TYR A 139 14.67 -5.40 0.95
C TYR A 139 13.29 -5.91 1.40
N LEU A 140 12.35 -6.17 0.48
CA LEU A 140 11.05 -6.79 0.78
C LEU A 140 11.02 -8.29 0.47
N SER A 141 10.00 -8.96 1.02
CA SER A 141 9.77 -10.39 0.78
C SER A 141 8.56 -10.60 -0.12
N TYR A 142 8.64 -11.60 -1.01
CA TYR A 142 7.61 -11.89 -1.99
C TYR A 142 7.36 -13.40 -2.06
N THR A 143 6.10 -13.78 -2.19
CA THR A 143 5.72 -15.15 -2.55
C THR A 143 5.57 -15.26 -4.06
N ILE A 144 6.36 -16.13 -4.68
CA ILE A 144 6.28 -16.42 -6.11
C ILE A 144 5.65 -17.79 -6.27
N LYS A 145 4.58 -17.87 -7.07
CA LYS A 145 3.96 -19.11 -7.50
C LYS A 145 4.50 -19.49 -8.87
N ASN A 146 4.81 -20.77 -9.08
CA ASN A 146 5.15 -21.32 -10.37
C ASN A 146 3.88 -21.89 -11.05
N PRO A 147 3.29 -21.20 -12.05
CA PRO A 147 2.14 -21.73 -12.80
C PRO A 147 2.54 -22.70 -13.91
N TYR A 148 3.84 -22.86 -14.21
CA TYR A 148 4.32 -23.64 -15.35
C TYR A 148 4.43 -25.12 -15.01
N SER A 149 4.41 -25.95 -16.06
CA SER A 149 4.66 -27.40 -15.98
C SER A 149 6.14 -27.75 -15.81
N ALA A 150 7.04 -26.77 -15.92
CA ALA A 150 8.48 -26.92 -15.72
C ALA A 150 8.96 -26.14 -14.48
N THR A 151 10.13 -26.50 -13.96
CA THR A 151 10.76 -25.81 -12.83
C THR A 151 11.06 -24.35 -13.18
N LEU A 152 10.67 -23.44 -12.28
CA LEU A 152 10.96 -22.02 -12.36
C LEU A 152 12.17 -21.69 -11.49
N THR A 153 13.21 -21.11 -12.09
CA THR A 153 14.36 -20.58 -11.36
C THR A 153 14.27 -19.06 -11.30
N VAL A 154 14.33 -18.51 -10.10
CA VAL A 154 14.32 -17.06 -9.83
C VAL A 154 15.73 -16.64 -9.44
N LEU A 155 16.28 -15.66 -10.16
CA LEU A 155 17.62 -15.12 -9.92
C LEU A 155 17.55 -13.63 -9.60
N GLY A 156 18.35 -13.16 -8.65
CA GLY A 156 18.58 -11.75 -8.38
C GLY A 156 19.99 -11.37 -8.81
N ASP A 157 20.12 -10.48 -9.80
CA ASP A 157 21.40 -10.10 -10.41
C ASP A 157 22.32 -11.30 -10.73
N GLY A 158 21.73 -12.39 -11.22
CA GLY A 158 22.42 -13.63 -11.60
C GLY A 158 22.61 -14.66 -10.49
N SER A 159 22.35 -14.33 -9.22
CA SER A 159 22.40 -15.28 -8.10
C SER A 159 21.06 -15.95 -7.89
N VAL A 160 21.03 -17.27 -7.67
CA VAL A 160 19.77 -18.00 -7.44
C VAL A 160 19.14 -17.58 -6.11
N LEU A 161 17.92 -17.06 -6.18
CA LEU A 161 17.10 -16.72 -5.01
C LEU A 161 16.16 -17.87 -4.64
N ALA A 162 15.61 -18.57 -5.63
CA ALA A 162 14.75 -19.73 -5.43
C ALA A 162 14.68 -20.61 -6.67
N THR A 163 14.42 -21.89 -6.45
CA THR A 163 14.04 -22.87 -7.47
C THR A 163 12.70 -23.47 -7.06
N ILE A 164 11.69 -23.32 -7.92
CA ILE A 164 10.29 -23.60 -7.60
C ILE A 164 9.77 -24.69 -8.53
N SER A 165 9.41 -25.84 -7.96
CA SER A 165 8.82 -26.96 -8.71
C SER A 165 7.49 -26.57 -9.39
N PRO A 166 7.07 -27.30 -10.44
CA PRO A 166 5.78 -27.08 -11.10
C PRO A 166 4.62 -27.03 -10.10
N GLY A 167 3.77 -26.00 -10.19
CA GLY A 167 2.60 -25.82 -9.32
C GLY A 167 2.87 -25.36 -7.88
N ALA A 168 4.15 -25.28 -7.47
CA ALA A 168 4.53 -24.89 -6.11
C ALA A 168 4.71 -23.36 -5.97
N SER A 169 4.91 -22.90 -4.73
CA SER A 169 5.26 -21.51 -4.41
C SER A 169 6.48 -21.46 -3.51
N ALA A 170 7.26 -20.38 -3.61
CA ALA A 170 8.37 -20.11 -2.70
C ALA A 170 8.39 -18.64 -2.26
N ASN A 171 8.85 -18.40 -1.03
CA ASN A 171 9.15 -17.06 -0.55
C ASN A 171 10.57 -16.70 -0.93
N ILE A 172 10.74 -15.54 -1.57
CA ILE A 172 12.04 -14.92 -1.79
C ILE A 172 12.15 -13.67 -0.92
N LYS A 173 13.35 -13.43 -0.41
CA LYS A 173 13.69 -12.18 0.27
C LYS A 173 14.67 -11.43 -0.62
N LEU A 174 14.31 -10.21 -0.98
CA LEU A 174 15.19 -9.32 -1.72
C LEU A 174 16.12 -8.59 -0.76
N SER A 175 17.28 -8.22 -1.27
CA SER A 175 18.28 -7.36 -0.65
C SER A 175 18.47 -6.15 -1.56
N ASP A 176 19.68 -5.96 -2.11
CA ASP A 176 20.09 -4.84 -2.95
C ASP A 176 20.05 -5.16 -4.46
N GLN A 177 19.53 -6.32 -4.86
CA GLN A 177 19.48 -6.71 -6.27
C GLN A 177 18.70 -5.68 -7.07
N LYS A 178 19.15 -5.37 -8.29
CA LYS A 178 18.56 -4.36 -9.19
C LYS A 178 17.57 -4.96 -10.18
N SER A 179 17.69 -6.26 -10.43
CA SER A 179 16.88 -7.00 -11.37
C SER A 179 16.58 -8.41 -10.86
N ILE A 180 15.39 -8.88 -11.17
CA ILE A 180 14.96 -10.26 -10.95
C ILE A 180 14.76 -10.90 -12.31
N THR A 181 15.40 -12.05 -12.52
CA THR A 181 15.35 -12.83 -13.76
C THR A 181 14.65 -14.16 -13.48
N TYR A 182 13.69 -14.49 -14.33
CA TYR A 182 12.90 -15.72 -14.30
C TYR A 182 13.37 -16.62 -15.43
N LYS A 183 13.67 -17.89 -15.13
CA LYS A 183 14.02 -18.89 -16.12
C LYS A 183 13.10 -20.10 -16.01
N VAL A 184 12.47 -20.46 -17.12
CA VAL A 184 11.60 -21.63 -17.24
C VAL A 184 11.95 -22.35 -18.54
N GLY A 185 12.55 -23.55 -18.43
CA GLY A 185 13.10 -24.23 -19.61
C GLY A 185 14.12 -23.35 -20.34
N ASN A 186 13.88 -23.08 -21.63
CA ASN A 186 14.73 -22.22 -22.46
C ASN A 186 14.31 -20.75 -22.45
N SER A 187 13.19 -20.41 -21.83
CA SER A 187 12.64 -19.06 -21.82
C SER A 187 13.17 -18.28 -20.62
N THR A 188 13.53 -17.02 -20.85
CA THR A 188 14.01 -16.09 -19.83
C THR A 188 13.20 -14.80 -19.88
N GLY A 189 12.83 -14.27 -18.72
CA GLY A 189 12.24 -12.94 -18.56
C GLY A 189 12.92 -12.19 -17.42
N SER A 190 12.86 -10.86 -17.41
CA SER A 190 13.43 -10.06 -16.31
C SER A 190 12.55 -8.87 -15.95
N SER A 191 12.67 -8.44 -14.71
CA SER A 191 11.98 -7.27 -14.16
C SER A 191 12.96 -6.47 -13.31
N SER A 192 12.91 -5.14 -13.39
CA SER A 192 13.68 -4.27 -12.51
C SER A 192 13.07 -4.19 -11.12
N THR A 193 13.91 -3.96 -10.12
CA THR A 193 13.50 -3.66 -8.75
C THR A 193 13.61 -2.16 -8.48
N ALA A 194 12.62 -1.59 -7.81
CA ALA A 194 12.71 -0.24 -7.27
C ALA A 194 13.49 -0.22 -5.94
N PRO A 195 14.25 0.84 -5.65
CA PRO A 195 14.83 1.05 -4.33
C PRO A 195 13.74 1.13 -3.25
N LYS A 196 14.04 0.64 -2.05
CA LYS A 196 13.17 0.82 -0.88
C LYS A 196 13.09 2.31 -0.54
N PRO A 197 11.87 2.88 -0.36
CA PRO A 197 11.73 4.24 0.15
C PRO A 197 12.16 4.31 1.62
N PRO A 198 12.64 5.47 2.10
CA PRO A 198 13.01 5.63 3.49
C PRO A 198 11.78 5.53 4.41
N PRO A 199 11.96 5.10 5.67
CA PRO A 199 10.86 5.00 6.63
C PRO A 199 10.14 6.33 6.81
N LYS A 200 8.80 6.31 6.85
CA LYS A 200 8.01 7.51 7.15
C LYS A 200 7.77 7.59 8.64
N VAL A 201 8.14 8.71 9.24
CA VAL A 201 8.06 8.93 10.69
C VAL A 201 7.10 10.07 10.98
N SER A 202 6.00 9.74 11.66
CA SER A 202 5.07 10.72 12.22
C SER A 202 5.36 10.92 13.70
N MET A 203 5.44 12.18 14.13
CA MET A 203 5.67 12.53 15.53
C MET A 203 4.56 13.47 16.00
N GLN A 204 3.74 12.99 16.94
CA GLN A 204 2.66 13.75 17.54
C GLN A 204 3.04 14.15 18.95
N ARG A 205 3.00 15.46 19.26
CA ARG A 205 3.11 15.96 20.63
C ARG A 205 1.78 15.72 21.35
N LEU A 206 1.84 15.18 22.56
CA LEU A 206 0.69 14.90 23.41
C LEU A 206 0.70 15.73 24.70
N ALA A 207 1.87 15.94 25.30
CA ALA A 207 1.99 16.75 26.51
C ALA A 207 1.93 18.27 26.20
N PRO A 208 1.42 19.08 27.16
CA PRO A 208 1.54 20.54 27.11
C PRO A 208 3.02 20.96 27.10
N SER A 209 3.28 22.15 26.60
CA SER A 209 4.63 22.68 26.44
C SER A 209 4.62 24.19 26.49
N GLY A 210 5.65 24.77 27.10
CA GLY A 210 5.87 26.22 27.13
C GLY A 210 5.83 26.79 28.54
N ASP A 211 5.53 28.08 28.60
CA ASP A 211 5.45 28.85 29.84
C ASP A 211 4.19 28.48 30.66
N GLY A 212 4.32 28.49 31.99
CA GLY A 212 3.33 28.00 32.94
C GLY A 212 3.17 26.47 33.00
N VAL A 213 4.00 25.70 32.29
CA VAL A 213 3.97 24.23 32.33
C VAL A 213 5.05 23.73 33.28
N SER A 214 4.66 22.91 34.25
CA SER A 214 5.60 22.29 35.18
C SER A 214 6.27 21.04 34.61
N LEU A 215 7.54 20.84 34.94
CA LEU A 215 8.34 19.69 34.57
C LEU A 215 7.66 18.38 35.03
N ARG A 216 7.14 18.35 36.26
CA ARG A 216 6.40 17.19 36.78
C ARG A 216 5.15 16.85 35.98
N THR A 217 4.43 17.87 35.47
CA THR A 217 3.26 17.63 34.61
C THR A 217 3.68 16.91 33.33
N ILE A 218 4.77 17.34 32.70
CA ILE A 218 5.30 16.71 31.48
C ILE A 218 5.80 15.29 31.76
N GLN A 219 6.52 15.06 32.87
CA GLN A 219 7.05 13.74 33.23
C GLN A 219 5.97 12.72 33.63
N SER A 220 4.78 13.18 34.05
CA SER A 220 3.69 12.30 34.50
C SER A 220 2.88 11.65 33.36
N GLN A 221 3.08 12.09 32.12
CA GLN A 221 2.26 11.69 30.97
C GLN A 221 3.10 11.40 29.73
N VAL A 222 2.49 10.73 28.76
CA VAL A 222 3.14 10.52 27.45
C VAL A 222 3.34 11.86 26.77
N GLY A 223 4.59 12.18 26.50
CA GLY A 223 5.02 13.43 25.90
C GLY A 223 4.81 13.49 24.40
N TYR A 224 5.23 12.43 23.73
CA TYR A 224 5.11 12.26 22.29
C TYR A 224 4.66 10.85 21.96
N ARG A 225 3.88 10.72 20.89
CA ARG A 225 3.62 9.46 20.22
C ARG A 225 4.25 9.49 18.84
N ILE A 226 5.16 8.55 18.62
CA ILE A 226 5.86 8.40 17.34
C ILE A 226 5.32 7.16 16.65
N SER A 227 4.91 7.30 15.39
CA SER A 227 4.44 6.18 14.56
C SER A 227 5.32 6.07 13.34
N ILE A 228 5.73 4.85 13.01
CA ILE A 228 6.55 4.55 11.84
C ILE A 228 5.71 3.78 10.83
N ASP A 229 5.64 4.31 9.61
CA ASP A 229 5.05 3.67 8.44
C ASP A 229 6.17 3.22 7.50
N ASP A 230 6.34 1.90 7.40
CA ASP A 230 7.36 1.26 6.58
C ASP A 230 6.85 -0.12 6.12
N PRO A 231 7.11 -0.51 4.85
CA PRO A 231 6.67 -1.80 4.31
C PRO A 231 7.37 -3.03 4.93
N ALA A 232 8.49 -2.86 5.63
CA ALA A 232 9.22 -3.91 6.35
C ALA A 232 9.60 -3.42 7.77
N PRO A 233 8.61 -3.27 8.67
CA PRO A 233 8.81 -2.66 9.99
C PRO A 233 9.70 -3.53 10.91
N ASP A 234 9.71 -4.84 10.67
CA ASP A 234 10.55 -5.83 11.38
C ASP A 234 12.05 -5.64 11.14
N GLN A 235 12.42 -4.95 10.07
CA GLN A 235 13.82 -4.70 9.71
C GLN A 235 14.37 -3.38 10.26
N LEU A 236 13.53 -2.58 10.92
CA LEU A 236 13.92 -1.26 11.38
C LEU A 236 14.70 -1.31 12.70
N LYS A 237 15.78 -0.53 12.76
CA LYS A 237 16.51 -0.25 13.99
C LYS A 237 16.12 1.13 14.48
N VAL A 238 15.42 1.19 15.61
CA VAL A 238 14.98 2.45 16.23
C VAL A 238 15.84 2.76 17.44
N LYS A 239 16.48 3.93 17.45
CA LYS A 239 17.33 4.41 18.54
C LYS A 239 16.81 5.73 19.06
N PHE A 240 16.65 5.83 20.38
CA PHE A 240 16.33 7.06 21.07
C PHE A 240 17.57 7.60 21.79
N SER A 241 17.70 8.93 21.83
CA SER A 241 18.72 9.61 22.63
C SER A 241 18.12 10.83 23.33
N GLY A 242 18.64 11.14 24.51
CA GLY A 242 18.09 12.17 25.40
C GLY A 242 17.46 11.56 26.66
N PRO A 243 17.02 12.40 27.61
CA PRO A 243 16.51 11.96 28.90
C PRO A 243 15.03 11.53 28.77
N VAL A 244 14.79 10.44 28.05
CA VAL A 244 13.43 9.92 27.78
C VAL A 244 13.33 8.43 28.09
N VAL A 245 12.14 8.01 28.47
CA VAL A 245 11.76 6.60 28.60
C VAL A 245 10.75 6.31 27.50
N VAL A 246 10.93 5.18 26.82
CA VAL A 246 10.11 4.80 25.67
C VAL A 246 9.38 3.50 25.96
N LYS A 247 8.07 3.50 25.71
CA LYS A 247 7.24 2.29 25.68
C LYS A 247 6.82 2.02 24.25
N GLN A 248 7.12 0.83 23.76
CA GLN A 248 6.77 0.41 22.41
C GLN A 248 5.48 -0.43 22.43
N SER A 249 4.60 -0.17 21.46
CA SER A 249 3.43 -0.98 21.16
C SER A 249 3.30 -1.11 19.64
N GLY A 250 3.71 -2.26 19.09
CA GLY A 250 3.79 -2.45 17.65
C GLY A 250 4.77 -1.45 17.00
N ASN A 251 4.29 -0.71 16.00
CA ASN A 251 5.06 0.31 15.28
C ASN A 251 4.93 1.72 15.90
N THR A 252 4.37 1.81 17.10
CA THR A 252 4.16 3.05 17.83
C THR A 252 5.03 3.09 19.08
N PHE A 253 5.62 4.26 19.34
CA PHE A 253 6.50 4.52 20.47
C PHE A 253 5.95 5.69 21.27
N ASP A 254 5.56 5.42 22.51
CA ASP A 254 5.16 6.43 23.49
C ASP A 254 6.40 6.89 24.26
N VAL A 255 6.74 8.15 24.11
CA VAL A 255 7.94 8.78 24.68
C VAL A 255 7.54 9.65 25.86
N THR A 256 8.11 9.35 27.02
CA THR A 256 7.90 10.10 28.27
C THR A 256 9.21 10.76 28.68
N LEU A 257 9.15 12.01 29.11
CA LEU A 257 10.33 12.72 29.64
C LEU A 257 10.75 12.09 30.97
N ASN A 258 12.04 11.84 31.13
CA ASN A 258 12.64 11.36 32.38
C ASN A 258 13.87 12.21 32.68
N PHE A 259 13.63 13.40 33.21
CA PHE A 259 14.63 14.44 33.38
C PHE A 259 14.45 15.12 34.73
N LEU A 260 15.50 15.13 35.56
CA LEU A 260 15.55 15.71 36.91
C LEU A 260 14.46 15.19 37.86
N ASN A 261 14.84 14.41 38.87
CA ASN A 261 13.90 13.69 39.73
C ASN A 261 13.68 14.35 41.11
N SER A 262 14.23 15.55 41.33
CA SER A 262 14.03 16.30 42.57
C SER A 262 14.06 17.82 42.36
N LYS A 263 13.39 18.57 43.26
CA LYS A 263 13.36 20.04 43.22
C LYS A 263 14.77 20.63 43.27
N SER A 264 15.65 20.08 44.10
CA SER A 264 17.05 20.52 44.15
C SER A 264 17.78 20.35 42.82
N GLN A 265 17.58 19.23 42.10
CA GLN A 265 18.16 19.03 40.76
C GLN A 265 17.60 20.02 39.74
N PHE A 266 16.31 20.35 39.83
CA PHE A 266 15.69 21.40 39.03
C PHE A 266 16.31 22.76 39.32
N ASP A 267 16.33 23.17 40.59
CA ASP A 267 16.86 24.48 40.99
C ASP A 267 18.32 24.64 40.53
N ASN A 268 19.14 23.60 40.68
CA ASN A 268 20.51 23.58 40.19
C ASN A 268 20.60 23.65 38.66
N TYR A 269 19.68 23.02 37.93
CA TYR A 269 19.66 23.06 36.46
C TYR A 269 19.19 24.42 35.94
N THR A 270 18.26 25.07 36.64
CA THR A 270 17.63 26.34 36.24
C THR A 270 18.34 27.57 36.78
N ASP A 271 19.32 27.38 37.66
CA ASP A 271 20.09 28.47 38.25
C ASP A 271 20.68 29.40 37.18
N ASN A 272 20.42 30.70 37.30
CA ASN A 272 20.80 31.74 36.33
C ASN A 272 20.28 31.55 34.90
N LYS A 273 19.15 30.83 34.72
CA LYS A 273 18.49 30.66 33.42
C LYS A 273 17.06 31.17 33.45
N ASP A 274 16.68 31.86 32.38
CA ASP A 274 15.31 32.29 32.16
C ASP A 274 14.44 31.15 31.61
N ALA A 275 13.22 31.05 32.13
CA ALA A 275 12.19 30.17 31.59
C ALA A 275 11.68 30.69 30.23
N PRO A 276 11.15 29.81 29.35
CA PRO A 276 10.98 28.38 29.56
C PRO A 276 12.23 27.57 29.18
N TYR A 277 12.52 26.56 30.01
CA TYR A 277 13.59 25.60 29.79
C TYR A 277 13.21 24.59 28.70
N THR A 278 14.20 24.08 27.99
CA THR A 278 13.97 23.15 26.87
C THR A 278 14.88 21.93 26.95
N ILE A 279 14.29 20.77 26.69
CA ILE A 279 15.01 19.49 26.66
C ILE A 279 14.60 18.74 25.40
N SER A 280 15.59 18.41 24.58
CA SER A 280 15.38 17.71 23.34
C SER A 280 15.73 16.23 23.46
N PHE A 281 15.06 15.43 22.65
CA PHE A 281 15.43 14.04 22.41
C PHE A 281 15.44 13.79 20.90
N ASN A 282 16.22 12.82 20.46
CA ASN A 282 16.22 12.39 19.07
C ASN A 282 15.71 10.97 18.97
N VAL A 283 15.00 10.70 17.88
CA VAL A 283 14.69 9.35 17.41
C VAL A 283 15.35 9.18 16.05
N THR A 284 16.15 8.12 15.91
CA THR A 284 16.79 7.74 14.65
C THR A 284 16.27 6.36 14.26
N ILE A 285 15.71 6.28 13.06
CA ILE A 285 15.21 5.04 12.46
C ILE A 285 16.14 4.72 11.31
N THR A 286 16.74 3.53 11.33
CA THR A 286 17.59 3.02 10.24
C THR A 286 16.96 1.76 9.68
N ASP A 287 16.80 1.69 8.37
CA ASP A 287 16.31 0.49 7.69
C ASP A 287 17.44 -0.51 7.34
N ALA A 288 17.08 -1.66 6.77
CA ALA A 288 18.05 -2.65 6.31
C ALA A 288 18.89 -2.20 5.11
N ALA A 289 18.42 -1.20 4.35
CA ALA A 289 19.17 -0.60 3.24
C ALA A 289 20.21 0.43 3.73
N GLY A 290 20.25 0.72 5.04
CA GLY A 290 21.10 1.73 5.63
C GLY A 290 20.57 3.16 5.51
N GLN A 291 19.36 3.36 4.98
CA GLN A 291 18.70 4.66 4.96
C GLN A 291 18.27 5.01 6.38
N SER A 292 18.61 6.23 6.82
CA SER A 292 18.30 6.70 8.16
C SER A 292 17.46 7.97 8.15
N VAL A 293 16.44 8.02 9.00
CA VAL A 293 15.64 9.21 9.27
C VAL A 293 15.78 9.56 10.74
N THR A 294 16.21 10.79 11.01
CA THR A 294 16.25 11.35 12.36
C THR A 294 15.14 12.40 12.53
N ARG A 295 14.47 12.36 13.68
CA ARG A 295 13.52 13.38 14.12
C ARG A 295 13.87 13.82 15.53
N THR A 296 13.67 15.10 15.80
CA THR A 296 13.93 15.70 17.11
C THR A 296 12.60 16.14 17.72
N GLY A 297 12.34 15.67 18.94
CA GLY A 297 11.27 16.21 19.77
C GLY A 297 11.85 17.10 20.86
N GLN A 298 11.05 18.05 21.34
CA GLN A 298 11.48 19.05 22.32
C GLN A 298 10.39 19.28 23.35
N PHE A 299 10.72 19.04 24.62
CA PHE A 299 9.91 19.41 25.77
C PHE A 299 10.26 20.82 26.21
N SER A 300 9.26 21.59 26.66
CA SER A 300 9.48 22.92 27.22
C SER A 300 8.61 23.14 28.45
N PHE A 301 9.20 23.67 29.51
CA PHE A 301 8.60 23.87 30.83
C PHE A 301 9.19 25.11 31.50
N SER A 302 8.45 25.75 32.39
CA SER A 302 8.89 26.91 33.20
C SER A 302 9.05 26.56 34.67
N ASP A 303 8.28 25.60 35.16
CA ASP A 303 8.12 25.34 36.59
C ASP A 303 8.54 23.92 36.97
N TRP A 304 8.65 23.66 38.27
CA TRP A 304 8.92 22.33 38.83
C TRP A 304 7.65 21.48 38.92
#